data_AF-A0AAP3CGE1-F1
#
_entry.id   AF-A0AAP3CGE1-F1
#
_cell.length_a   1.000
_cell.length_b   1.000
_cell.length_c   1.000
_cell.angle_alpha   90.00
_cell.angle_beta   90.00
_cell.angle_gamma   90.00
#
_symmetry.space_group_name_H-M   'P 1'
#
loop_
_entity.id
_entity.type
_entity.pdbx_description
1 polymer ?
#
loop_
_entity_poly.entity_id
_entity_poly.type
_entity_poly.pdbx_seq_one_letter_code
_entity_poly.pdbx_strand_id
1 'polypeptide(L)'
;MKKIFLAGLAAGLQTTWTLGKVIFPVTLLVTLLQHTPVMDWLIRLITPVMGLFGLSGEAAIPLVLGNMLNLYAGIAGILTLDLSVKEVFILAVMLSFCHNLIIESTVAAKVGIRIGVILAVRIGLAAVSAIVINLIWHGGQETAQYGFITAKSAAPDGWLAMIAEALMKAGLGVLQLAAIVIPLMIIIQLLRDLGWLHRFSRWLSPFTQLLGMNKNTSMTMVAGLTIGLAYGAGVMIKAVEDDGVSRRDMTLAFIFLVACHAVVEDTLVFIPLGIPVWPLLLIRVTTAVLLTMAIAHTWKKWKPSAVGKEAI
;
A
#
# COMPACT_ATOMS: atom_id res chain seq x y z
N MET A 1 13.13 -18.75 19.34
CA MET A 1 11.66 -18.56 19.33
C MET A 1 11.18 -17.49 20.29
N LYS A 2 11.42 -17.57 21.62
CA LYS A 2 10.93 -16.56 22.59
C LYS A 2 11.38 -15.11 22.27
N LYS A 3 12.65 -14.90 21.90
CA LYS A 3 13.16 -13.57 21.48
C LYS A 3 12.48 -13.03 20.22
N ILE A 4 12.25 -13.89 19.22
CA ILE A 4 11.59 -13.55 17.95
C ILE A 4 10.13 -13.14 18.20
N PHE A 5 9.42 -13.93 19.01
CA PHE A 5 8.03 -13.62 19.39
C PHE A 5 7.93 -12.29 20.12
N LEU A 6 8.81 -12.03 21.09
CA LEU A 6 8.83 -10.75 21.83
C LEU A 6 9.17 -9.57 20.92
N ALA A 7 10.11 -9.74 19.99
CA ALA A 7 10.43 -8.73 18.99
C ALA A 7 9.22 -8.43 18.07
N GLY A 8 8.53 -9.47 17.61
CA GLY A 8 7.32 -9.33 16.79
C GLY A 8 6.16 -8.68 17.54
N LEU A 9 5.95 -9.04 18.81
CA LEU A 9 4.96 -8.41 19.68
C LEU A 9 5.29 -6.93 19.91
N ALA A 10 6.54 -6.60 20.21
CA ALA A 10 6.98 -5.22 20.39
C ALA A 10 6.79 -4.41 19.10
N ALA A 11 7.15 -4.97 17.95
CA ALA A 11 6.93 -4.35 16.64
C ALA A 11 5.43 -4.14 16.36
N GLY A 12 4.59 -5.13 16.67
CA GLY A 12 3.13 -5.05 16.55
C GLY A 12 2.53 -3.95 17.43
N LEU A 13 2.93 -3.87 18.70
CA LEU A 13 2.48 -2.84 19.64
C LEU A 13 2.96 -1.44 19.23
N GLN A 14 4.22 -1.30 18.83
CA GLN A 14 4.77 -0.03 18.36
C GLN A 14 4.07 0.46 17.09
N THR A 15 3.76 -0.46 16.18
CA THR A 15 3.02 -0.15 14.95
C THR A 15 1.58 0.24 15.31
N THR A 16 0.91 -0.54 16.14
CA THR A 16 -0.44 -0.20 16.67
C THR A 16 -0.46 1.18 17.33
N TRP A 17 0.55 1.53 18.13
CA TRP A 17 0.63 2.84 18.78
C TRP A 17 0.84 3.97 17.78
N THR A 18 1.79 3.81 16.85
CA THR A 18 2.06 4.79 15.79
C THR A 18 0.82 5.04 14.95
N LEU A 19 0.15 3.97 14.53
CA LEU A 19 -1.06 4.03 13.74
C LEU A 19 -2.23 4.56 14.54
N GLY A 20 -2.40 4.14 15.80
CA GLY A 20 -3.46 4.61 16.69
C GLY A 20 -3.45 6.12 16.88
N LYS A 21 -2.26 6.77 16.90
CA LYS A 21 -2.14 8.24 16.90
C LYS A 21 -2.67 8.91 15.63
N VAL A 22 -2.82 8.18 14.54
CA VAL A 22 -3.39 8.67 13.28
C VAL A 22 -4.86 8.24 13.17
N ILE A 23 -5.16 6.96 13.38
CA ILE A 23 -6.52 6.40 13.33
C ILE A 23 -7.44 7.17 14.27
N PHE A 24 -7.06 7.29 15.55
CA PHE A 24 -7.94 7.86 16.55
C PHE A 24 -8.40 9.29 16.21
N PRO A 25 -7.50 10.27 15.95
CA PRO A 25 -7.93 11.63 15.62
C PRO A 25 -8.62 11.72 14.26
N VAL A 26 -8.20 10.93 13.26
CA VAL A 26 -8.84 10.92 11.94
C VAL A 26 -10.25 10.37 12.03
N THR A 27 -10.46 9.23 12.70
CA THR A 27 -11.79 8.65 12.92
C THR A 27 -12.68 9.60 13.70
N LEU A 28 -12.17 10.21 14.76
CA LEU A 28 -12.91 11.20 15.55
C LEU A 28 -13.34 12.38 14.67
N LEU A 29 -12.41 12.96 13.91
CA LEU A 29 -12.67 14.11 13.03
C LEU A 29 -13.68 13.75 11.93
N VAL A 30 -13.46 12.64 11.22
CA VAL A 30 -14.31 12.22 10.10
C VAL A 30 -15.71 11.90 10.59
N THR A 31 -15.86 11.18 11.71
CA THR A 31 -17.18 10.88 12.29
C THR A 31 -17.92 12.15 12.69
N LEU A 32 -17.24 13.13 13.30
CA LEU A 32 -17.87 14.41 13.63
C LEU A 32 -18.21 15.23 12.37
N LEU A 33 -17.34 15.24 11.37
CA LEU A 33 -17.56 15.96 10.11
C LEU A 33 -18.72 15.38 9.29
N GLN A 34 -18.97 14.07 9.36
CA GLN A 34 -20.12 13.41 8.72
C GLN A 34 -21.46 13.98 9.21
N HIS A 35 -21.51 14.56 10.41
CA HIS A 35 -22.70 15.24 10.93
C HIS A 35 -22.78 16.73 10.53
N THR A 36 -21.90 17.21 9.65
CA THR A 36 -21.86 18.62 9.21
C THR A 36 -22.11 18.76 7.70
N PRO A 37 -22.67 19.90 7.24
CA PRO A 37 -22.89 20.16 5.80
C PRO A 37 -21.61 20.25 4.96
N VAL A 38 -20.45 20.43 5.61
CA VAL A 38 -19.15 20.55 4.93
C VAL A 38 -18.81 19.26 4.19
N MET A 39 -19.11 18.12 4.81
CA MET A 39 -18.84 16.82 4.22
C MET A 39 -19.72 16.58 2.99
N ASP A 40 -21.01 16.92 3.05
CA ASP A 40 -21.92 16.81 1.90
C ASP A 40 -21.45 17.64 0.70
N TRP A 41 -20.96 18.86 0.95
CA TRP A 41 -20.41 19.71 -0.11
C TRP A 41 -19.15 19.09 -0.74
N LEU A 42 -18.22 18.60 0.09
CA LEU A 42 -16.99 17.96 -0.36
C LEU A 42 -17.26 16.69 -1.16
N ILE A 43 -18.17 15.83 -0.66
CA ILE A 43 -18.59 14.60 -1.32
C ILE A 43 -19.14 14.95 -2.71
N ARG A 44 -20.10 15.87 -2.82
CA ARG A 44 -20.70 16.25 -4.12
C ARG A 44 -19.67 16.73 -5.13
N LEU A 45 -18.65 17.46 -4.70
CA LEU A 45 -17.57 17.94 -5.56
C LEU A 45 -16.70 16.79 -6.09
N ILE A 46 -16.42 15.80 -5.25
CA ILE A 46 -15.48 14.71 -5.53
C ILE A 46 -16.17 13.49 -6.19
N THR A 47 -17.47 13.28 -5.96
CA THR A 47 -18.25 12.15 -6.49
C THR A 47 -18.07 11.92 -8.00
N PRO A 48 -18.07 12.94 -8.89
CA PRO A 48 -17.89 12.69 -10.32
C PRO A 48 -16.55 12.03 -10.65
N VAL A 49 -15.49 12.41 -9.94
CA VAL A 49 -14.15 11.85 -10.13
C VAL A 49 -14.09 10.43 -9.56
N MET A 50 -14.63 10.22 -8.36
CA MET A 50 -14.64 8.89 -7.72
C MET A 50 -15.52 7.90 -8.48
N GLY A 51 -16.61 8.37 -9.08
CA GLY A 51 -17.50 7.56 -9.92
C GLY A 51 -16.80 6.95 -11.13
N LEU A 52 -15.77 7.61 -11.69
CA LEU A 52 -14.93 7.02 -12.76
C LEU A 52 -14.27 5.71 -12.31
N PHE A 53 -13.88 5.66 -11.04
CA PHE A 53 -13.23 4.52 -10.40
C PHE A 53 -14.23 3.51 -9.83
N GLY A 54 -15.53 3.76 -9.90
CA GLY A 54 -16.55 2.92 -9.25
C GLY A 54 -16.60 3.10 -7.74
N LEU A 55 -16.19 4.26 -7.24
CA LEU A 55 -16.13 4.60 -5.83
C LEU A 55 -17.14 5.70 -5.47
N SER A 56 -17.73 5.62 -4.28
CA SER A 56 -18.48 6.73 -3.69
C SER A 56 -17.58 7.95 -3.38
N GLY A 57 -18.19 9.11 -3.16
CA GLY A 57 -17.42 10.32 -2.79
C GLY A 57 -16.71 10.18 -1.44
N GLU A 58 -17.28 9.42 -0.50
CA GLU A 58 -16.70 9.16 0.83
C GLU A 58 -15.39 8.37 0.75
N ALA A 59 -15.28 7.46 -0.22
CA ALA A 59 -14.06 6.68 -0.47
C ALA A 59 -12.82 7.54 -0.82
N ALA A 60 -13.01 8.84 -1.10
CA ALA A 60 -11.89 9.76 -1.29
C ALA A 60 -11.08 9.96 -0.01
N ILE A 61 -11.72 9.90 1.16
CA ILE A 61 -11.07 10.10 2.47
C ILE A 61 -9.97 9.06 2.69
N PRO A 62 -10.25 7.74 2.69
CA PRO A 62 -9.20 6.72 2.86
C PRO A 62 -8.15 6.76 1.75
N LEU A 63 -8.55 7.09 0.51
CA LEU A 63 -7.60 7.19 -0.60
C LEU A 63 -6.58 8.30 -0.35
N VAL A 64 -7.02 9.51 0.03
CA VAL A 64 -6.12 10.64 0.32
C VAL A 64 -5.23 10.34 1.53
N LEU A 65 -5.79 9.81 2.62
CA LEU A 65 -5.01 9.44 3.81
C LEU A 65 -3.93 8.42 3.47
N GLY A 66 -4.29 7.39 2.69
CA GLY A 66 -3.36 6.36 2.25
C GLY A 66 -2.24 6.88 1.35
N ASN A 67 -2.57 7.74 0.40
CA ASN A 67 -1.61 8.36 -0.52
C ASN A 67 -0.65 9.32 0.19
N MET A 68 -1.14 10.11 1.15
CA MET A 68 -0.36 11.16 1.81
C MET A 68 0.42 10.66 3.02
N LEU A 69 -0.15 9.74 3.80
CA LEU A 69 0.44 9.29 5.05
C LEU A 69 1.05 7.89 4.92
N ASN A 70 0.22 6.86 4.74
CA ASN A 70 0.62 5.46 4.55
C ASN A 70 -0.59 4.54 4.39
N LEU A 71 -0.35 3.29 3.94
CA LEU A 71 -1.39 2.27 3.73
C LEU A 71 -2.31 2.08 4.94
N TYR A 72 -1.74 2.05 6.14
CA TYR A 72 -2.48 1.86 7.38
C TYR A 72 -3.43 3.02 7.72
N ALA A 73 -3.05 4.27 7.42
CA ALA A 73 -3.94 5.42 7.55
C ALA A 73 -5.11 5.34 6.54
N GLY A 74 -4.86 4.79 5.34
CA GLY A 74 -5.92 4.48 4.39
C GLY A 74 -6.89 3.42 4.91
N ILE A 75 -6.36 2.32 5.45
CA ILE A 75 -7.16 1.26 6.09
C ILE A 75 -7.99 1.82 7.26
N ALA A 76 -7.40 2.70 8.07
CA ALA A 76 -8.09 3.38 9.15
C ALA A 76 -9.33 4.14 8.65
N GLY A 77 -9.18 4.90 7.56
CA GLY A 77 -10.30 5.59 6.94
C GLY A 77 -11.36 4.62 6.43
N ILE A 78 -10.97 3.50 5.81
CA ILE A 78 -11.91 2.47 5.33
C ILE A 78 -12.78 1.94 6.47
N LEU A 79 -12.18 1.62 7.63
CA LEU A 79 -12.87 1.09 8.80
C LEU A 79 -13.94 2.03 9.37
N THR A 80 -13.93 3.30 8.99
CA THR A 80 -14.88 4.32 9.49
C THR A 80 -16.07 4.57 8.56
N LEU A 81 -16.08 3.95 7.38
CA LEU A 81 -17.05 4.22 6.32
C LEU A 81 -17.84 2.97 5.94
N ASP A 82 -19.13 3.12 5.72
CA ASP A 82 -20.03 2.04 5.29
C ASP A 82 -19.91 1.78 3.77
N LEU A 83 -18.75 1.28 3.34
CA LEU A 83 -18.46 0.98 1.93
C LEU A 83 -18.92 -0.43 1.53
N SER A 84 -19.21 -0.63 0.25
CA SER A 84 -19.40 -1.97 -0.30
C SER A 84 -18.08 -2.75 -0.38
N VAL A 85 -18.15 -4.09 -0.37
CA VAL A 85 -16.97 -4.95 -0.55
C VAL A 85 -16.21 -4.61 -1.83
N LYS A 86 -16.91 -4.23 -2.91
CA LYS A 86 -16.33 -3.80 -4.18
C LYS A 86 -15.54 -2.51 -4.03
N GLU A 87 -16.09 -1.51 -3.35
CA GLU A 87 -15.38 -0.25 -3.10
C GLU A 87 -14.12 -0.46 -2.26
N VAL A 88 -14.22 -1.28 -1.20
CA VAL A 88 -13.06 -1.63 -0.37
C VAL A 88 -12.01 -2.37 -1.20
N PHE A 89 -12.43 -3.28 -2.09
CA PHE A 89 -11.53 -3.99 -2.99
C PHE A 89 -10.83 -3.05 -3.96
N ILE A 90 -11.55 -2.11 -4.57
CA ILE A 90 -10.98 -1.09 -5.46
C ILE A 90 -10.00 -0.21 -4.69
N LEU A 91 -10.36 0.27 -3.49
CA LEU A 91 -9.47 1.04 -2.63
C LEU A 91 -8.21 0.25 -2.26
N ALA A 92 -8.34 -1.03 -1.93
CA ALA A 92 -7.20 -1.89 -1.61
C ALA A 92 -6.23 -2.03 -2.78
N VAL A 93 -6.75 -2.21 -4.00
CA VAL A 93 -5.92 -2.26 -5.22
C VAL A 93 -5.27 -0.91 -5.49
N MET A 94 -6.01 0.19 -5.42
CA MET A 94 -5.46 1.54 -5.63
C MET A 94 -4.35 1.83 -4.62
N LEU A 95 -4.62 1.65 -3.32
CA LEU A 95 -3.66 1.89 -2.25
C LEU A 95 -2.44 0.95 -2.34
N SER A 96 -2.61 -0.27 -2.86
CA SER A 96 -1.47 -1.17 -3.12
C SER A 96 -0.48 -0.63 -4.17
N PHE A 97 -0.92 0.26 -5.06
CA PHE A 97 -0.06 0.93 -6.04
C PHE A 97 0.36 2.34 -5.63
N CYS A 98 -0.49 3.10 -4.93
CA CYS A 98 -0.25 4.53 -4.68
C CYS A 98 -0.24 4.97 -3.22
N HIS A 99 -0.06 4.10 -2.23
CA HIS A 99 0.14 4.58 -0.86
C HIS A 99 1.48 5.33 -0.69
N ASN A 100 1.53 6.22 0.30
CA ASN A 100 2.74 6.90 0.76
C ASN A 100 3.57 7.60 -0.35
N LEU A 101 2.88 8.27 -1.28
CA LEU A 101 3.48 8.84 -2.50
C LEU A 101 4.67 9.76 -2.22
N ILE A 102 4.62 10.55 -1.14
CA ILE A 102 5.68 11.50 -0.81
C ILE A 102 6.97 10.75 -0.44
N ILE A 103 6.90 9.82 0.51
CA ILE A 103 8.08 9.11 0.99
C ILE A 103 8.61 8.17 -0.08
N GLU A 104 7.74 7.44 -0.78
CA GLU A 104 8.19 6.47 -1.77
C GLU A 104 8.76 7.13 -3.03
N SER A 105 8.19 8.26 -3.46
CA SER A 105 8.77 9.03 -4.57
C SER A 105 10.13 9.64 -4.20
N THR A 106 10.30 10.11 -2.96
CA THR A 106 11.59 10.66 -2.51
C THR A 106 12.65 9.57 -2.35
N VAL A 107 12.29 8.39 -1.86
CA VAL A 107 13.17 7.23 -1.79
C VAL A 107 13.62 6.78 -3.18
N ALA A 108 12.68 6.66 -4.12
CA ALA A 108 13.01 6.29 -5.50
C ALA A 108 13.79 7.42 -6.23
N ALA A 109 13.63 8.69 -5.84
CA ALA A 109 14.48 9.77 -6.32
C ALA A 109 15.93 9.66 -5.85
N LYS A 110 16.18 9.18 -4.62
CA LYS A 110 17.53 8.99 -4.09
C LYS A 110 18.36 7.96 -4.86
N VAL A 111 17.72 7.00 -5.52
CA VAL A 111 18.40 6.07 -6.44
C VAL A 111 18.53 6.62 -7.87
N GLY A 112 18.08 7.85 -8.14
CA GLY A 112 18.24 8.52 -9.43
C GLY A 112 17.08 8.34 -10.41
N ILE A 113 15.89 7.95 -9.94
CA ILE A 113 14.69 7.87 -10.78
C ILE A 113 13.91 9.18 -10.70
N ARG A 114 13.41 9.66 -11.84
CA ARG A 114 12.63 10.89 -11.89
C ARG A 114 11.31 10.73 -11.15
N ILE A 115 11.04 11.62 -10.19
CA ILE A 115 9.79 11.64 -9.39
C ILE A 115 8.54 11.58 -10.29
N GLY A 116 8.52 12.35 -11.39
CA GLY A 116 7.39 12.35 -12.31
C GLY A 116 7.09 10.99 -12.93
N VAL A 117 8.12 10.15 -13.18
CA VAL A 117 7.93 8.78 -13.69
C VAL A 117 7.30 7.89 -12.62
N ILE A 118 7.77 8.00 -11.37
CA ILE A 118 7.24 7.22 -10.24
C ILE A 118 5.77 7.58 -10.00
N LEU A 119 5.45 8.87 -9.93
CA LEU A 119 4.08 9.34 -9.73
C LEU A 119 3.17 8.89 -10.88
N ALA A 120 3.62 9.03 -12.12
CA ALA A 120 2.85 8.60 -13.29
C ALA A 120 2.56 7.10 -13.26
N VAL A 121 3.56 6.27 -12.92
CA VAL A 121 3.38 4.82 -12.80
C VAL A 121 2.41 4.48 -11.67
N ARG A 122 2.60 5.01 -10.47
CA ARG A 122 1.76 4.66 -9.30
C ARG A 122 0.31 5.09 -9.47
N ILE A 123 0.11 6.36 -9.81
CA ILE A 123 -1.23 6.93 -9.98
C ILE A 123 -1.89 6.32 -11.21
N GLY A 124 -1.15 6.12 -12.29
CA GLY A 124 -1.64 5.47 -13.51
C GLY A 124 -2.09 4.03 -13.25
N LEU A 125 -1.27 3.22 -12.57
CA LEU A 125 -1.64 1.85 -12.21
C LEU A 125 -2.86 1.80 -11.30
N ALA A 126 -2.92 2.66 -10.28
CA ALA A 126 -4.08 2.76 -9.40
C ALA A 126 -5.35 3.11 -10.19
N ALA A 127 -5.30 4.17 -11.01
CA ALA A 127 -6.44 4.64 -11.80
C ALA A 127 -6.91 3.60 -12.82
N VAL A 128 -5.99 3.04 -13.61
CA VAL A 128 -6.32 2.04 -14.63
C VAL A 128 -6.89 0.78 -13.98
N SER A 129 -6.26 0.28 -12.91
CA SER A 129 -6.75 -0.93 -12.23
C SER A 129 -8.13 -0.71 -11.64
N ALA A 130 -8.38 0.44 -11.02
CA ALA A 130 -9.69 0.78 -10.48
C ALA A 130 -10.78 0.83 -11.57
N ILE A 131 -10.51 1.48 -12.70
CA ILE A 131 -11.44 1.53 -13.83
C ILE A 131 -11.71 0.12 -14.37
N VAL A 132 -10.67 -0.68 -14.57
CA VAL A 132 -10.80 -2.05 -15.07
C VAL A 132 -11.62 -2.91 -14.11
N ILE A 133 -11.36 -2.84 -12.81
CA ILE A 133 -12.14 -3.56 -11.80
C ILE A 133 -13.58 -3.06 -11.79
N ASN A 134 -13.82 -1.75 -11.85
CA ASN A 134 -15.16 -1.20 -11.87
C ASN A 134 -16.01 -1.77 -13.02
N LEU A 135 -15.41 -1.86 -14.21
CA LEU A 135 -16.07 -2.32 -15.44
C LEU A 135 -16.24 -3.84 -15.52
N ILE A 136 -15.26 -4.61 -15.05
CA ILE A 136 -15.21 -6.07 -15.26
C ILE A 136 -15.66 -6.86 -14.02
N TRP A 137 -15.45 -6.33 -12.82
CA TRP A 137 -15.78 -7.01 -11.57
C TRP A 137 -17.20 -6.67 -11.12
N HIS A 138 -18.07 -7.67 -11.11
CA HIS A 138 -19.49 -7.50 -10.74
C HIS A 138 -19.83 -7.93 -9.31
N GLY A 139 -18.92 -8.58 -8.57
CA GLY A 139 -19.15 -9.01 -7.19
C GLY A 139 -18.92 -7.91 -6.14
N GLY A 140 -19.34 -8.16 -4.89
CA GLY A 140 -19.06 -7.30 -3.74
C GLY A 140 -19.99 -6.10 -3.57
N GLN A 141 -21.26 -6.20 -3.97
CA GLN A 141 -22.23 -5.11 -3.83
C GLN A 141 -22.78 -4.98 -2.41
N GLU A 142 -22.65 -6.04 -1.61
CA GLU A 142 -22.95 -6.06 -0.20
C GLU A 142 -22.05 -5.11 0.60
N THR A 143 -22.58 -4.56 1.69
CA THR A 143 -21.82 -3.73 2.63
C THR A 143 -20.69 -4.55 3.24
N ALA A 144 -19.47 -4.01 3.19
CA ALA A 144 -18.31 -4.64 3.82
C ALA A 144 -18.50 -4.68 5.34
N GLN A 145 -18.26 -5.85 5.92
CA GLN A 145 -18.26 -6.00 7.38
C GLN A 145 -16.82 -6.02 7.87
N TYR A 146 -16.46 -4.98 8.61
CA TYR A 146 -15.11 -4.84 9.14
C TYR A 146 -15.00 -5.52 10.50
N GLY A 147 -14.34 -6.67 10.56
CA GLY A 147 -14.12 -7.37 11.83
C GLY A 147 -15.43 -7.73 12.56
N PHE A 148 -15.43 -7.61 13.89
CA PHE A 148 -16.52 -8.11 14.75
C PHE A 148 -17.56 -7.05 15.14
N ILE A 149 -17.46 -5.82 14.61
CA ILE A 149 -18.31 -4.72 15.03
C ILE A 149 -19.46 -4.59 14.05
N THR A 150 -20.49 -5.39 14.29
CA THR A 150 -21.81 -5.26 13.68
C THR A 150 -22.68 -4.42 14.60
N ALA A 151 -22.66 -3.10 14.44
CA ALA A 151 -23.72 -2.29 15.02
C ALA A 151 -23.94 -1.02 14.20
N LYS A 152 -24.93 -1.08 13.31
CA LYS A 152 -25.61 0.11 12.82
C LYS A 152 -26.39 0.67 14.02
N SER A 153 -25.75 1.54 14.80
CA SER A 153 -26.41 2.25 15.90
C SER A 153 -27.38 3.28 15.33
N ALA A 154 -28.48 3.52 16.03
CA ALA A 154 -29.38 4.63 15.71
C ALA A 154 -28.60 5.95 15.68
N ALA A 155 -28.99 6.87 14.79
CA ALA A 155 -28.35 8.17 14.67
C ALA A 155 -28.27 8.85 16.06
N PRO A 156 -27.09 9.26 16.51
CA PRO A 156 -26.91 9.81 17.85
C PRO A 156 -27.67 11.14 17.97
N ASP A 157 -28.61 11.20 18.91
CA ASP A 157 -29.33 12.43 19.22
C ASP A 157 -28.50 13.31 20.15
N GLY A 158 -28.00 14.42 19.59
CA GLY A 158 -27.27 15.47 20.32
C GLY A 158 -25.75 15.31 20.34
N TRP A 159 -25.06 16.44 20.59
CA TRP A 159 -23.60 16.55 20.52
C TRP A 159 -22.85 15.59 21.45
N LEU A 160 -23.38 15.31 22.64
CA LEU A 160 -22.76 14.35 23.57
C LEU A 160 -22.79 12.93 23.03
N ALA A 161 -23.90 12.51 22.43
CA ALA A 161 -24.03 11.20 21.81
C ALA A 161 -23.12 11.07 20.59
N MET A 162 -23.00 12.12 19.76
CA MET A 162 -22.10 12.15 18.61
C MET A 162 -20.63 12.01 19.02
N ILE A 163 -20.19 12.75 20.04
CA ILE A 163 -18.81 12.66 20.56
C ILE A 163 -18.57 11.29 21.17
N ALA A 164 -19.51 10.74 21.94
CA ALA A 164 -19.39 9.42 22.54
C ALA A 164 -19.29 8.32 21.48
N GLU A 165 -20.10 8.38 20.42
CA GLU A 165 -20.03 7.46 19.29
C GLU A 165 -18.68 7.57 18.58
N ALA A 166 -18.22 8.79 18.30
CA ALA A 166 -16.95 9.01 17.62
C ALA A 166 -15.75 8.52 18.45
N LEU A 167 -15.76 8.72 19.76
CA LEU A 167 -14.75 8.17 20.68
C LEU A 167 -14.78 6.64 20.72
N MET A 168 -15.98 6.04 20.77
CA MET A 168 -16.16 4.59 20.76
C MET A 168 -15.67 3.99 19.44
N LYS A 169 -16.08 4.54 18.29
CA LYS A 169 -15.62 4.13 16.96
C LYS A 169 -14.10 4.23 16.84
N ALA A 170 -13.51 5.35 17.27
CA ALA A 170 -12.07 5.56 17.24
C ALA A 170 -11.32 4.53 18.10
N GLY A 171 -11.77 4.29 19.34
CA GLY A 171 -11.14 3.33 20.25
C GLY A 171 -11.25 1.89 19.73
N LEU A 172 -12.44 1.50 19.28
CA LEU A 172 -12.67 0.17 18.71
C LEU A 172 -11.87 -0.06 17.42
N GLY A 173 -11.76 0.94 16.56
CA GLY A 173 -10.94 0.88 15.35
C GLY A 173 -9.46 0.62 15.66
N VAL A 174 -8.91 1.26 16.70
CA VAL A 174 -7.53 1.02 17.15
C VAL A 174 -7.36 -0.40 17.72
N LEU A 175 -8.32 -0.88 18.52
CA LEU A 175 -8.27 -2.24 19.06
C LEU A 175 -8.35 -3.31 17.97
N GLN A 176 -9.22 -3.11 16.98
CA GLN A 176 -9.35 -3.99 15.84
C GLN A 176 -8.08 -4.02 15.00
N LEU A 177 -7.49 -2.86 14.71
CA LEU A 177 -6.17 -2.77 14.07
C LEU A 177 -5.12 -3.56 14.85
N ALA A 178 -5.07 -3.40 16.17
CA ALA A 178 -4.11 -4.10 17.03
C ALA A 178 -4.23 -5.63 16.91
N ALA A 179 -5.47 -6.14 16.91
CA ALA A 179 -5.77 -7.57 16.78
C ALA A 179 -5.28 -8.16 15.45
N ILE A 180 -5.05 -7.34 14.43
CA ILE A 180 -4.58 -7.74 13.10
C ILE A 180 -3.07 -7.55 12.99
N VAL A 181 -2.59 -6.35 13.30
CA VAL A 181 -1.20 -5.95 13.11
C VAL A 181 -0.27 -6.71 14.04
N ILE A 182 -0.69 -7.02 15.27
CA ILE A 182 0.17 -7.75 16.22
C ILE A 182 0.47 -9.19 15.72
N PRO A 183 -0.52 -10.04 15.39
CA PRO A 183 -0.25 -11.34 14.81
C PRO A 183 0.57 -11.25 13.51
N LEU A 184 0.24 -10.31 12.63
CA LEU A 184 0.97 -10.10 11.38
C LEU A 184 2.45 -9.79 11.63
N MET A 185 2.75 -8.88 12.55
CA MET A 185 4.13 -8.51 12.89
C MET A 185 4.90 -9.65 13.56
N ILE A 186 4.22 -10.51 14.33
CA ILE A 186 4.84 -11.73 14.86
C ILE A 186 5.22 -12.68 13.72
N ILE A 187 4.34 -12.88 12.74
CA ILE A 187 4.61 -13.70 11.56
C ILE A 187 5.75 -13.11 10.73
N ILE A 188 5.70 -11.81 10.43
CA ILE A 188 6.74 -11.12 9.65
C ILE A 188 8.10 -11.19 10.36
N GLN A 189 8.15 -10.99 11.68
CA GLN A 189 9.40 -11.07 12.44
C GLN A 189 9.97 -12.50 12.41
N LEU A 190 9.11 -13.51 12.49
CA LEU A 190 9.52 -14.91 12.34
C LEU A 190 10.10 -15.18 10.95
N LEU A 191 9.48 -14.65 9.88
CA LEU A 191 10.00 -14.77 8.53
C LEU A 191 11.34 -14.05 8.34
N ARG A 192 11.51 -12.87 8.96
CA ARG A 192 12.73 -12.05 8.86
C ARG A 192 13.93 -12.69 9.54
N ASP A 193 13.75 -13.22 10.76
CA ASP A 193 14.84 -13.78 11.57
C ASP A 193 15.33 -15.16 11.08
N LEU A 194 14.63 -15.78 10.13
CA LEU A 194 15.10 -16.99 9.46
C LEU A 194 16.29 -16.73 8.51
N GLY A 195 16.69 -15.47 8.28
CA GLY A 195 17.98 -15.12 7.66
C GLY A 195 18.10 -15.50 6.18
N TRP A 196 16.99 -15.64 5.46
CA TRP A 196 16.96 -16.21 4.12
C TRP A 196 17.24 -15.23 2.98
N LEU A 197 17.55 -13.95 3.22
CA LEU A 197 17.66 -12.95 2.16
C LEU A 197 18.62 -13.36 1.01
N HIS A 198 19.80 -13.89 1.33
CA HIS A 198 20.73 -14.37 0.29
C HIS A 198 20.27 -15.65 -0.42
N ARG A 199 19.59 -16.57 0.28
CA ARG A 199 19.03 -17.79 -0.32
C ARG A 199 17.83 -17.46 -1.22
N PHE A 200 17.01 -16.52 -0.78
CA PHE A 200 15.88 -15.99 -1.52
C PHE A 200 16.32 -15.21 -2.77
N SER A 201 17.44 -14.49 -2.71
CA SER A 201 18.02 -13.80 -3.89
C SER A 201 18.40 -14.77 -5.00
N ARG A 202 19.01 -15.92 -4.65
CA ARG A 202 19.33 -16.97 -5.62
C ARG A 202 18.07 -17.57 -6.27
N TRP A 203 17.00 -17.72 -5.48
CA TRP A 203 15.71 -18.20 -5.97
C TRP A 203 14.98 -17.15 -6.83
N LEU A 204 15.13 -15.86 -6.52
CA LEU A 204 14.52 -14.77 -7.26
C LEU A 204 15.29 -14.43 -8.55
N SER A 205 16.56 -14.81 -8.65
CA SER A 205 17.41 -14.58 -9.83
C SER A 205 16.78 -14.97 -11.19
N PRO A 206 16.16 -16.15 -11.39
CA PRO A 206 15.45 -16.46 -12.63
C PRO A 206 14.29 -15.50 -12.92
N PHE A 207 13.57 -15.06 -11.87
CA PHE A 207 12.49 -14.11 -12.00
C PHE A 207 12.99 -12.69 -12.33
N THR A 208 14.06 -12.23 -11.69
CA THR A 208 14.74 -10.96 -12.01
C THR A 208 15.14 -10.91 -13.50
N GLN A 209 15.65 -12.03 -14.03
CA GLN A 209 16.00 -12.14 -15.44
C GLN A 209 14.79 -12.14 -16.38
N LEU A 210 13.69 -12.79 -15.98
CA LEU A 210 12.42 -12.77 -16.74
C LEU A 210 11.90 -11.33 -16.92
N LEU A 211 12.07 -10.48 -15.91
CA LEU A 211 11.72 -9.06 -15.95
C LEU A 211 12.67 -8.22 -16.83
N GLY A 212 13.69 -8.83 -17.43
CA GLY A 212 14.63 -8.18 -18.34
C GLY A 212 15.80 -7.47 -17.66
N MET A 213 16.08 -7.82 -16.40
CA MET A 213 17.20 -7.31 -15.60
C MET A 213 18.34 -8.33 -15.48
N ASN A 214 19.53 -7.88 -15.08
CA ASN A 214 20.67 -8.76 -14.81
C ASN A 214 20.58 -9.42 -13.42
N LYS A 215 21.30 -10.55 -13.25
CA LYS A 215 21.29 -11.33 -12.00
C LYS A 215 21.74 -10.52 -10.78
N ASN A 216 22.68 -9.60 -10.96
CA ASN A 216 23.21 -8.72 -9.91
C ASN A 216 22.15 -7.76 -9.34
N THR A 217 20.99 -7.60 -9.99
CA THR A 217 19.86 -6.80 -9.47
C THR A 217 19.00 -7.56 -8.44
N SER A 218 19.24 -8.86 -8.25
CA SER A 218 18.37 -9.71 -7.41
C SER A 218 18.41 -9.31 -5.93
N MET A 219 19.54 -8.84 -5.40
CA MET A 219 19.62 -8.36 -4.02
C MET A 219 18.77 -7.10 -3.79
N THR A 220 18.79 -6.18 -4.74
CA THR A 220 17.92 -4.98 -4.74
C THR A 220 16.44 -5.38 -4.71
N MET A 221 16.06 -6.36 -5.53
CA MET A 221 14.69 -6.88 -5.59
C MET A 221 14.27 -7.55 -4.28
N VAL A 222 15.14 -8.37 -3.69
CA VAL A 222 14.86 -9.01 -2.39
C VAL A 222 14.69 -7.97 -1.29
N ALA A 223 15.59 -6.99 -1.22
CA ALA A 223 15.48 -5.92 -0.23
C ALA A 223 14.14 -5.18 -0.36
N GLY A 224 13.75 -4.77 -1.57
CA GLY A 224 12.47 -4.08 -1.80
C GLY A 224 11.23 -4.94 -1.54
N LEU A 225 11.24 -6.22 -1.90
CA LEU A 225 10.08 -7.12 -1.72
C LEU A 225 9.88 -7.57 -0.25
N THR A 226 10.97 -7.70 0.51
CA THR A 226 10.93 -8.26 1.87
C THR A 226 10.99 -7.22 2.97
N ILE A 227 11.76 -6.15 2.77
CA ILE A 227 11.92 -5.06 3.74
C ILE A 227 11.01 -3.87 3.38
N GLY A 228 10.60 -3.75 2.12
CA GLY A 228 9.84 -2.61 1.61
C GLY A 228 10.77 -1.48 1.12
N LEU A 229 10.25 -0.61 0.25
CA LEU A 229 11.04 0.46 -0.37
C LEU A 229 11.58 1.47 0.64
N ALA A 230 10.74 1.98 1.53
CA ALA A 230 11.14 3.03 2.47
C ALA A 230 12.15 2.53 3.52
N TYR A 231 11.92 1.35 4.09
CA TYR A 231 12.80 0.78 5.10
C TYR A 231 14.04 0.10 4.49
N GLY A 232 13.94 -0.40 3.26
CA GLY A 232 15.01 -1.09 2.54
C GLY A 232 15.90 -0.15 1.71
N ALA A 233 15.58 1.13 1.59
CA ALA A 233 16.25 2.08 0.71
C ALA A 233 17.79 2.09 0.86
N GLY A 234 18.30 2.14 2.09
CA GLY A 234 19.74 2.14 2.35
C GLY A 234 20.42 0.83 1.94
N VAL A 235 19.76 -0.31 2.20
CA VAL A 235 20.25 -1.64 1.79
C VAL A 235 20.22 -1.77 0.26
N MET A 236 19.19 -1.22 -0.39
CA MET A 236 19.05 -1.23 -1.85
C MET A 236 20.09 -0.34 -2.54
N ILE A 237 20.33 0.87 -2.03
CA ILE A 237 21.37 1.77 -2.53
C ILE A 237 22.74 1.08 -2.43
N LYS A 238 23.05 0.52 -1.26
CA LYS A 238 24.30 -0.18 -1.04
C LYS A 238 24.44 -1.41 -1.95
N ALA A 239 23.38 -2.20 -2.14
CA ALA A 239 23.40 -3.33 -3.06
C ALA A 239 23.61 -2.90 -4.52
N VAL A 240 23.03 -1.76 -4.94
CA VAL A 240 23.25 -1.20 -6.28
C VAL A 240 24.71 -0.81 -6.49
N GLU A 241 25.35 -0.22 -5.47
CA GLU A 241 26.77 0.14 -5.48
C GLU A 241 27.68 -1.09 -5.44
N ASP A 242 27.47 -1.99 -4.48
CA ASP A 242 28.30 -3.18 -4.25
C ASP A 242 28.23 -4.19 -5.41
N ASP A 243 27.02 -4.40 -5.97
CA ASP A 243 26.79 -5.38 -7.06
C ASP A 243 26.92 -4.76 -8.46
N GLY A 244 27.24 -3.47 -8.58
CA GLY A 244 27.45 -2.78 -9.86
C GLY A 244 26.21 -2.78 -10.76
N VAL A 245 25.04 -2.48 -10.20
CA VAL A 245 23.76 -2.55 -10.93
C VAL A 245 23.64 -1.40 -11.93
N SER A 246 23.30 -1.73 -13.19
CA SER A 246 23.15 -0.72 -14.24
C SER A 246 21.96 0.21 -13.98
N ARG A 247 22.03 1.47 -14.44
CA ARG A 247 20.91 2.44 -14.33
C ARG A 247 19.61 1.91 -14.94
N ARG A 248 19.70 1.14 -16.03
CA ARG A 248 18.56 0.48 -16.67
C ARG A 248 17.94 -0.54 -15.74
N ASP A 249 18.73 -1.47 -15.22
CA ASP A 249 18.21 -2.55 -14.38
C ASP A 249 17.69 -2.03 -13.04
N MET A 250 18.35 -1.03 -12.46
CA MET A 250 17.87 -0.31 -11.28
C MET A 250 16.51 0.37 -11.55
N THR A 251 16.33 1.00 -12.71
CA THR A 251 15.05 1.63 -13.08
C THR A 251 13.94 0.57 -13.21
N LEU A 252 14.22 -0.55 -13.88
CA LEU A 252 13.27 -1.66 -14.00
C LEU A 252 12.92 -2.26 -12.64
N ALA A 253 13.92 -2.45 -11.77
CA ALA A 253 13.72 -2.96 -10.42
C ALA A 253 12.79 -2.05 -9.61
N PHE A 254 13.02 -0.74 -9.67
CA PHE A 254 12.18 0.21 -8.95
C PHE A 254 10.80 0.36 -9.57
N ILE A 255 10.62 0.28 -10.89
CA ILE A 255 9.29 0.25 -11.51
C ILE A 255 8.50 -0.96 -10.99
N PHE A 256 9.13 -2.14 -10.97
CA PHE A 256 8.53 -3.34 -10.43
C PHE A 256 8.19 -3.19 -8.95
N LEU A 257 9.17 -2.77 -8.14
CA LEU A 257 9.01 -2.63 -6.69
C LEU A 257 7.98 -1.55 -6.35
N VAL A 258 7.92 -0.44 -7.05
CA VAL A 258 6.90 0.59 -6.83
C VAL A 258 5.48 0.05 -7.12
N ALA A 259 5.34 -0.93 -8.00
CA ALA A 259 4.06 -1.58 -8.27
C ALA A 259 3.72 -2.71 -7.26
N CYS A 260 4.71 -3.39 -6.68
CA CYS A 260 4.47 -4.55 -5.82
C CYS A 260 5.42 -4.74 -4.61
N HIS A 261 5.95 -3.67 -4.02
CA HIS A 261 6.77 -3.78 -2.80
C HIS A 261 5.95 -4.29 -1.63
N ALA A 262 6.63 -4.90 -0.65
CA ALA A 262 5.99 -5.44 0.55
C ALA A 262 4.74 -6.29 0.24
N VAL A 263 4.74 -7.01 -0.90
CA VAL A 263 3.56 -7.66 -1.51
C VAL A 263 2.81 -8.55 -0.52
N VAL A 264 3.53 -9.20 0.38
CA VAL A 264 2.95 -10.06 1.41
C VAL A 264 2.26 -9.21 2.49
N GLU A 265 2.99 -8.29 3.12
CA GLU A 265 2.46 -7.45 4.20
C GLU A 265 1.24 -6.65 3.74
N ASP A 266 1.39 -5.89 2.66
CA ASP A 266 0.34 -5.03 2.12
C ASP A 266 -0.92 -5.80 1.68
N THR A 267 -0.78 -7.06 1.24
CA THR A 267 -1.95 -7.88 0.87
C THR A 267 -2.63 -8.44 2.11
N LEU A 268 -1.86 -8.94 3.08
CA LEU A 268 -2.39 -9.58 4.27
C LEU A 268 -3.12 -8.61 5.20
N VAL A 269 -2.71 -7.33 5.25
CA VAL A 269 -3.41 -6.30 6.05
C VAL A 269 -4.86 -6.05 5.61
N PHE A 270 -5.23 -6.42 4.37
CA PHE A 270 -6.60 -6.26 3.88
C PHE A 270 -7.53 -7.44 4.18
N ILE A 271 -7.03 -8.60 4.61
CA ILE A 271 -7.85 -9.78 4.97
C ILE A 271 -9.02 -9.41 5.90
N PRO A 272 -8.82 -8.60 6.97
CA PRO A 272 -9.88 -8.30 7.93
C PRO A 272 -10.95 -7.34 7.41
N LEU A 273 -10.72 -6.73 6.25
CA LEU A 273 -11.71 -5.88 5.58
C LEU A 273 -12.68 -6.71 4.70
N GLY A 274 -12.55 -8.03 4.69
CA GLY A 274 -13.50 -8.94 4.04
C GLY A 274 -13.42 -8.99 2.51
N ILE A 275 -12.35 -8.44 1.92
CA ILE A 275 -12.18 -8.41 0.45
C ILE A 275 -11.53 -9.69 -0.10
N PRO A 276 -11.72 -9.99 -1.40
CA PRO A 276 -11.04 -11.10 -2.04
C PRO A 276 -9.54 -10.81 -2.25
N VAL A 277 -8.71 -11.20 -1.28
CA VAL A 277 -7.27 -10.91 -1.27
C VAL A 277 -6.46 -11.65 -2.34
N TRP A 278 -6.95 -12.79 -2.85
CA TRP A 278 -6.27 -13.52 -3.92
C TRP A 278 -6.33 -12.76 -5.25
N PRO A 279 -7.49 -12.25 -5.71
CA PRO A 279 -7.55 -11.29 -6.81
C PRO A 279 -6.69 -10.04 -6.60
N LEU A 280 -6.67 -9.48 -5.39
CA LEU A 280 -5.81 -8.33 -5.07
C LEU A 280 -4.34 -8.64 -5.37
N LEU A 281 -3.84 -9.75 -4.83
CA LEU A 281 -2.47 -10.20 -5.03
C LEU A 281 -2.17 -10.47 -6.52
N LEU A 282 -3.08 -11.17 -7.20
CA LEU A 282 -2.92 -11.52 -8.60
C LEU A 282 -2.85 -10.27 -9.49
N ILE A 283 -3.78 -9.34 -9.33
CA ILE A 283 -3.78 -8.07 -10.07
C ILE A 283 -2.45 -7.35 -9.82
N ARG A 284 -2.03 -7.22 -8.56
CA ARG A 284 -0.80 -6.52 -8.20
C ARG A 284 0.45 -7.12 -8.83
N VAL A 285 0.63 -8.43 -8.72
CA VAL A 285 1.81 -9.11 -9.27
C VAL A 285 1.78 -9.13 -10.79
N THR A 286 0.63 -9.43 -11.40
CA THR A 286 0.52 -9.50 -12.86
C THR A 286 0.75 -8.14 -13.51
N THR A 287 0.17 -7.06 -13.00
CA THR A 287 0.40 -5.72 -13.57
C THR A 287 1.84 -5.27 -13.37
N ALA A 288 2.45 -5.53 -12.22
CA ALA A 288 3.86 -5.23 -11.96
C ALA A 288 4.78 -5.96 -12.94
N VAL A 289 4.56 -7.26 -13.15
CA VAL A 289 5.33 -8.08 -14.11
C VAL A 289 5.15 -7.56 -15.54
N LEU A 290 3.91 -7.40 -15.99
CA LEU A 290 3.60 -7.00 -17.36
C LEU A 290 4.15 -5.60 -17.67
N LEU A 291 3.96 -4.64 -16.77
CA LEU A 291 4.50 -3.28 -16.94
C LEU A 291 6.03 -3.31 -17.04
N THR A 292 6.69 -4.04 -16.14
CA THR A 292 8.15 -4.10 -16.11
C THR A 292 8.69 -4.75 -17.38
N MET A 293 8.09 -5.86 -17.83
CA MET A 293 8.46 -6.53 -19.07
C MET A 293 8.22 -5.64 -20.30
N ALA A 294 7.10 -4.92 -20.36
CA ALA A 294 6.78 -4.00 -21.45
C ALA A 294 7.84 -2.89 -21.56
N ILE A 295 8.22 -2.27 -20.42
CA ILE A 295 9.25 -1.22 -20.38
C ILE A 295 10.63 -1.81 -20.71
N ALA A 296 10.95 -3.00 -20.20
CA ALA A 296 12.22 -3.67 -20.50
C ALA A 296 12.38 -3.95 -22.01
N HIS A 297 11.28 -4.29 -22.68
CA HIS A 297 11.25 -4.56 -24.12
C HIS A 297 11.36 -3.28 -24.97
N THR A 298 10.66 -2.20 -24.60
CA THR A 298 10.75 -0.91 -25.32
C THR A 298 12.13 -0.27 -25.14
N TRP A 299 12.76 -0.41 -23.97
CA TRP A 299 14.10 0.12 -23.72
C TRP A 299 15.20 -0.60 -24.49
N LYS A 300 15.06 -1.89 -24.83
CA LYS A 300 16.04 -2.60 -25.69
C LYS A 300 16.25 -1.93 -27.05
N LYS A 301 15.28 -1.13 -27.51
CA LYS A 301 15.38 -0.34 -28.76
C LYS A 301 16.05 1.03 -28.58
N TRP A 302 16.31 1.46 -27.33
CA TRP A 302 16.89 2.77 -27.01
C TRP A 302 18.30 2.61 -26.42
N LYS A 303 19.33 2.94 -27.22
CA LYS A 303 20.72 3.02 -26.74
C LYS A 303 20.85 4.27 -25.85
N PRO A 304 21.21 4.15 -24.56
CA PRO A 304 21.53 5.32 -23.77
C PRO A 304 22.85 5.91 -24.29
N SER A 305 22.84 7.21 -24.62
CA SER A 305 24.08 7.99 -24.70
C SER A 305 24.79 7.90 -23.35
N ALA A 306 26.09 7.55 -23.37
CA ALA A 306 26.90 7.35 -22.17
C ALA A 306 26.77 8.52 -21.19
N VAL A 307 26.47 8.22 -19.93
CA VAL A 307 26.48 9.21 -18.85
C VAL A 307 27.95 9.53 -18.53
N GLY A 308 28.31 10.80 -18.68
CA GLY A 308 29.64 11.33 -18.37
C GLY A 308 29.98 11.14 -16.88
N LYS A 309 31.26 10.87 -16.62
CA LYS A 309 31.86 10.55 -15.32
C LYS A 309 32.03 11.77 -14.40
N GLU A 310 31.01 12.61 -14.23
CA GLU A 310 31.13 13.78 -13.33
C GLU A 310 29.90 13.91 -12.44
N ALA A 311 29.90 13.18 -11.33
CA ALA A 311 29.23 13.49 -10.06
C ALA A 311 29.54 12.37 -9.06
N ILE A 312 30.73 12.44 -8.45
CA ILE A 312 31.03 11.85 -7.14
C ILE A 312 31.28 13.05 -6.22
#